data_AF-A0A6P1MFA5-F1
#
_entry.id   AF-A0A6P1MFA5-F1
#
_cell.length_a   1.000
_cell.length_b   1.000
_cell.length_c   1.000
_cell.angle_alpha   90.00
_cell.angle_beta   90.00
_cell.angle_gamma   90.00
#
_symmetry.space_group_name_H-M   'P 1'
#
loop_
_entity.id
_entity.type
_entity.pdbx_description
1 polymer ?
#
loop_
_entity_poly.entity_id
_entity_poly.type
_entity_poly.pdbx_seq_one_letter_code
_entity_poly.pdbx_strand_id
1 'polypeptide(L)'
;MKNKSAILIVCGLAAVGFAQSRSVVRKIELNDPVSADPRVCKVVQTFDSQGVLSGYHMKLLTDVCEDKVCKILNVTLYWDAMGRYVQIKTPPGFPLTKQDHVEFSMDDLWQLDEILKNRSSVLHHYSYEDIDGSNNQELDAVSGATPTEVHNAVVKGAAYTTWVLWRWVNGDITDKLIRMTEENSSPAFVRHCLQSRDQRQIEYALEYIGSDPQFLESVYEALDQMDYGNIVLAVQYLSQADDVRLAGLVGQTPQRVSEQIVKHFSKQAGTLSSDVLHELVSRLPQMSYYELYTSLDLFDDSSFSSEKIQWNVSVLTNSPNPFIARRAKEYFQTSGR
;
A
#
# COMPACT_ATOMS: atom_id res chain seq x y z
N MET A 1 15.55 -38.66 -62.58
CA MET A 1 14.59 -37.54 -62.65
C MET A 1 13.41 -37.85 -61.73
N LYS A 2 13.16 -36.95 -60.77
CA LYS A 2 11.98 -36.80 -59.88
C LYS A 2 11.59 -37.96 -58.96
N ASN A 3 12.20 -37.93 -57.77
CA ASN A 3 11.65 -38.47 -56.53
C ASN A 3 10.61 -37.46 -56.00
N LYS A 4 9.37 -37.89 -55.70
CA LYS A 4 8.38 -37.09 -54.96
C LYS A 4 7.95 -37.90 -53.74
N SER A 5 8.62 -37.65 -52.61
CA SER A 5 8.13 -38.05 -51.29
C SER A 5 7.17 -36.98 -50.78
N ALA A 6 5.95 -37.38 -50.46
CA ALA A 6 4.98 -36.54 -49.76
C ALA A 6 5.39 -36.42 -48.29
N ILE A 7 5.65 -35.19 -47.84
CA ILE A 7 5.85 -34.87 -46.42
C ILE A 7 4.47 -34.46 -45.87
N LEU A 8 3.95 -35.27 -44.95
CA LEU A 8 2.79 -34.96 -44.14
C LEU A 8 3.23 -33.92 -43.10
N ILE A 9 2.84 -32.66 -43.26
CA ILE A 9 3.03 -31.62 -42.24
C ILE A 9 1.89 -31.78 -41.23
N VAL A 10 2.18 -32.39 -40.09
CA VAL A 10 1.31 -32.31 -38.91
C VAL A 10 1.55 -30.95 -38.27
N CYS A 11 0.70 -29.96 -38.60
CA CYS A 11 0.64 -28.71 -37.86
C CYS A 11 0.06 -28.99 -36.47
N GLY A 12 0.95 -29.14 -35.48
CA GLY A 12 0.58 -29.01 -34.08
C GLY A 12 0.23 -27.56 -33.78
N LEU A 13 -1.07 -27.25 -33.77
CA LEU A 13 -1.58 -26.03 -33.14
C LEU A 13 -1.35 -26.15 -31.63
N ALA A 14 -0.30 -25.51 -31.13
CA ALA A 14 -0.15 -25.25 -29.71
C ALA A 14 -1.29 -24.31 -29.29
N ALA A 15 -2.31 -24.86 -28.62
CA ALA A 15 -3.30 -24.07 -27.93
C ALA A 15 -2.61 -23.32 -26.79
N VAL A 16 -2.39 -22.01 -26.97
CA VAL A 16 -2.04 -21.12 -25.87
C VAL A 16 -3.27 -21.07 -24.97
N GLY A 17 -3.25 -21.86 -23.90
CA GLY A 17 -4.28 -21.83 -22.87
C GLY A 17 -4.28 -20.47 -22.20
N PHE A 18 -5.28 -19.64 -22.49
CA PHE A 18 -5.62 -18.52 -21.62
C PHE A 18 -6.03 -19.12 -20.27
N ALA A 19 -5.16 -18.99 -19.26
CA ALA A 19 -5.52 -19.35 -17.89
C ALA A 19 -6.73 -18.50 -17.50
N GLN A 20 -7.90 -19.16 -17.37
CA GLN A 20 -9.13 -18.48 -16.99
C GLN A 20 -9.01 -18.05 -15.53
N SER A 21 -9.02 -16.73 -15.28
CA SER A 21 -8.97 -16.17 -13.93
C SER A 21 -10.10 -16.76 -13.08
N ARG A 22 -9.74 -17.36 -11.93
CA ARG A 22 -10.71 -17.93 -10.99
C ARG A 22 -11.49 -16.80 -10.33
N SER A 23 -12.77 -17.02 -10.10
CA SER A 23 -13.62 -16.08 -9.35
C SER A 23 -14.47 -16.79 -8.31
N VAL A 24 -14.70 -16.16 -7.17
CA VAL A 24 -15.56 -16.66 -6.09
C VAL A 24 -16.60 -15.60 -5.75
N VAL A 25 -17.87 -16.00 -5.67
CA VAL A 25 -18.97 -15.08 -5.31
C VAL A 25 -19.23 -15.16 -3.81
N ARG A 26 -19.25 -14.01 -3.14
CA ARG A 26 -19.60 -13.87 -1.72
C ARG A 26 -20.83 -12.96 -1.61
N LYS A 27 -21.75 -13.34 -0.73
CA LYS A 27 -22.89 -12.50 -0.37
C LYS A 27 -22.52 -11.73 0.89
N ILE A 28 -22.63 -10.42 0.84
CA ILE A 28 -22.39 -9.55 2.00
C ILE A 28 -23.57 -8.60 2.15
N GLU A 29 -23.94 -8.32 3.38
CA GLU A 29 -24.90 -7.27 3.70
C GLU A 29 -24.18 -5.93 3.73
N LEU A 30 -24.71 -4.91 3.07
CA LEU A 30 -24.16 -3.56 3.00
C LEU A 30 -25.22 -2.53 3.41
N ASN A 31 -24.82 -1.48 4.11
CA ASN A 31 -25.67 -0.33 4.35
C ASN A 31 -25.93 0.38 3.02
N ASP A 32 -27.19 0.51 2.65
CA ASP A 32 -27.56 1.22 1.44
C ASP A 32 -27.57 2.73 1.73
N PRO A 33 -26.76 3.56 1.06
CA PRO A 33 -26.75 5.00 1.31
C PRO A 33 -28.07 5.69 0.95
N VAL A 34 -28.97 5.03 0.22
CA VAL A 34 -30.27 5.59 -0.19
C VAL A 34 -31.47 4.90 0.47
N SER A 35 -31.25 3.94 1.37
CA SER A 35 -32.31 3.20 2.06
C SER A 35 -31.94 2.93 3.52
N ALA A 36 -32.92 2.99 4.42
CA ALA A 36 -32.71 2.67 5.84
C ALA A 36 -32.38 1.18 6.06
N ASP A 37 -32.85 0.30 5.17
CA ASP A 37 -32.64 -1.13 5.26
C ASP A 37 -31.33 -1.55 4.58
N PRO A 38 -30.50 -2.38 5.24
CA PRO A 38 -29.33 -2.97 4.61
C PRO A 38 -29.69 -3.83 3.39
N ARG A 39 -28.79 -3.85 2.42
CA ARG A 39 -28.91 -4.56 1.16
C ARG A 39 -27.93 -5.72 1.07
N VAL A 40 -28.43 -6.91 0.73
CA VAL A 40 -27.56 -8.05 0.40
C VAL A 40 -27.01 -7.92 -1.01
N CYS A 41 -25.71 -7.72 -1.11
CA CYS A 41 -24.97 -7.58 -2.35
C CYS A 41 -24.14 -8.83 -2.69
N LYS A 42 -23.92 -9.06 -3.99
CA LYS A 42 -23.02 -10.11 -4.49
C LYS A 42 -21.69 -9.48 -4.89
N VAL A 43 -20.66 -9.72 -4.10
CA VAL A 43 -19.27 -9.33 -4.41
C VAL A 43 -18.55 -10.52 -5.02
N VAL A 44 -17.84 -10.27 -6.11
CA VAL A 44 -17.04 -11.28 -6.80
C VAL A 44 -15.58 -11.03 -6.50
N GLN A 45 -14.93 -12.01 -5.87
CA GLN A 45 -13.49 -12.07 -5.69
C GLN A 45 -12.85 -12.54 -7.00
N THR A 46 -11.74 -11.92 -7.38
CA THR A 46 -10.97 -12.27 -8.57
C THR A 46 -9.57 -12.71 -8.15
N PHE A 47 -9.08 -13.79 -8.76
CA PHE A 47 -7.76 -14.32 -8.51
C PHE A 47 -6.96 -14.31 -9.80
N ASP A 48 -5.67 -14.01 -9.68
CA ASP A 48 -4.74 -14.04 -10.79
C ASP A 48 -4.42 -15.48 -11.23
N SER A 49 -3.54 -15.62 -12.22
CA SER A 49 -3.11 -16.93 -12.74
C SER A 49 -2.37 -17.79 -11.70
N GLN A 50 -1.84 -17.20 -10.64
CA GLN A 50 -1.16 -17.91 -9.54
C GLN A 50 -2.12 -18.25 -8.40
N GLY A 51 -3.41 -17.93 -8.54
CA GLY A 51 -4.41 -18.16 -7.50
C GLY A 51 -4.32 -17.15 -6.35
N VAL A 52 -3.62 -16.04 -6.55
CA VAL A 52 -3.49 -14.94 -5.58
C VAL A 52 -4.67 -13.99 -5.77
N LEU A 53 -5.30 -13.56 -4.68
CA LEU A 53 -6.40 -12.61 -4.72
C LEU A 53 -5.94 -11.29 -5.35
N SER A 54 -6.51 -10.92 -6.50
CA SER A 54 -6.14 -9.70 -7.23
C SER A 54 -7.08 -8.53 -6.95
N GLY A 55 -8.30 -8.79 -6.48
CA GLY A 55 -9.26 -7.74 -6.14
C GLY A 55 -10.71 -8.21 -6.23
N TYR A 56 -11.61 -7.23 -6.26
CA TYR A 56 -13.04 -7.44 -6.13
C TYR A 56 -13.82 -6.67 -7.18
N HIS A 57 -15.01 -7.16 -7.51
CA HIS A 57 -15.99 -6.34 -8.22
C HIS A 57 -17.42 -6.64 -7.78
N MET A 58 -18.28 -5.64 -7.96
CA MET A 58 -19.69 -5.71 -7.61
C MET A 58 -20.50 -4.99 -8.68
N LYS A 59 -21.59 -5.63 -9.12
CA LYS A 59 -22.60 -4.96 -9.95
C LYS A 59 -23.58 -4.22 -9.03
N LEU A 60 -23.71 -2.92 -9.23
CA LEU A 60 -24.65 -2.08 -8.50
C LEU A 60 -25.80 -1.69 -9.43
N LEU A 61 -27.02 -1.98 -8.98
CA LEU A 61 -28.24 -1.47 -9.59
C LEU A 61 -29.00 -0.68 -8.52
N THR A 62 -29.10 0.64 -8.67
CA THR A 62 -29.79 1.48 -7.68
C THR A 62 -30.45 2.68 -8.35
N ASP A 63 -31.50 3.19 -7.73
CA ASP A 63 -32.10 4.46 -8.14
C ASP A 63 -31.15 5.59 -7.72
N VAL A 64 -30.95 6.57 -8.61
CA VAL A 64 -30.00 7.69 -8.40
C VAL A 64 -30.62 9.06 -8.60
N CYS A 65 -31.92 9.16 -8.39
CA CYS A 65 -32.65 10.41 -8.48
C CYS A 65 -33.79 10.42 -7.47
N GLU A 66 -33.94 11.54 -6.78
CA GLU A 66 -34.98 11.76 -5.78
C GLU A 66 -36.39 11.70 -6.39
N ASP A 67 -36.52 12.10 -7.66
CA ASP A 67 -37.78 12.17 -8.41
C ASP A 67 -38.18 10.85 -9.12
N LYS A 68 -37.35 9.81 -9.05
CA LYS A 68 -37.52 8.51 -9.76
C LYS A 68 -37.66 8.63 -11.29
N VAL A 69 -37.30 9.77 -11.88
CA VAL A 69 -37.42 9.97 -13.34
C VAL A 69 -36.13 9.57 -14.06
N CYS A 70 -34.96 9.64 -13.41
CA CYS A 70 -33.70 9.22 -14.02
C CYS A 70 -33.62 7.71 -14.28
N LYS A 71 -32.79 7.35 -15.27
CA LYS A 71 -32.49 5.95 -15.56
C LYS A 71 -31.84 5.30 -14.35
N ILE A 72 -32.22 4.06 -14.05
CA ILE A 72 -31.59 3.22 -13.01
C ILE A 72 -30.08 3.22 -13.22
N LEU A 73 -29.31 3.56 -12.17
CA LEU A 73 -27.87 3.43 -12.21
C LEU A 73 -27.51 1.96 -12.29
N ASN A 74 -26.79 1.59 -13.34
CA ASN A 74 -26.34 0.22 -13.60
C ASN A 74 -24.86 0.27 -13.90
N VAL A 75 -24.04 -0.09 -12.92
CA VAL A 75 -22.57 -0.02 -13.02
C VAL A 75 -21.92 -1.25 -12.43
N THR A 76 -20.67 -1.48 -12.82
CA THR A 76 -19.77 -2.41 -12.14
C THR A 76 -18.65 -1.62 -11.49
N LEU A 77 -18.53 -1.77 -10.17
CA LEU A 77 -17.50 -1.15 -9.36
C LEU A 77 -16.40 -2.17 -9.10
N TYR A 78 -15.15 -1.71 -9.08
CA TYR A 78 -13.97 -2.55 -8.89
C TYR A 78 -13.12 -2.02 -7.74
N TRP A 79 -12.57 -2.95 -6.97
CA TRP A 79 -11.61 -2.66 -5.90
C TRP A 79 -10.37 -3.54 -6.04
N ASP A 80 -9.24 -3.07 -5.52
CA ASP A 80 -8.03 -3.87 -5.38
C ASP A 80 -8.16 -4.85 -4.19
N ALA A 81 -7.15 -5.69 -4.01
CA ALA A 81 -7.11 -6.63 -2.89
C ALA A 81 -7.08 -5.93 -1.51
N MET A 82 -6.79 -4.64 -1.43
CA MET A 82 -6.78 -3.86 -0.18
C MET A 82 -8.09 -3.06 -0.01
N GLY A 83 -9.13 -3.40 -0.77
CA GLY A 83 -10.45 -2.78 -0.66
C GLY A 83 -10.49 -1.33 -1.14
N ARG A 84 -9.50 -0.87 -1.92
CA ARG A 84 -9.52 0.48 -2.50
C ARG A 84 -10.16 0.45 -3.86
N TYR A 85 -11.04 1.43 -4.10
CA TYR A 85 -11.68 1.60 -5.39
C TYR A 85 -10.64 1.77 -6.50
N VAL A 86 -10.86 1.07 -7.61
CA VAL A 86 -9.99 1.06 -8.79
C VAL A 86 -10.65 1.79 -9.96
N GLN A 87 -11.89 1.42 -10.30
CA GLN A 87 -12.61 1.97 -11.44
C GLN A 87 -14.11 1.64 -11.41
N ILE A 88 -14.86 2.37 -12.23
CA ILE A 88 -16.28 2.17 -12.52
C ILE A 88 -16.44 1.84 -14.00
N LYS A 89 -17.35 0.91 -14.30
CA LYS A 89 -17.73 0.58 -15.68
C LYS A 89 -19.23 0.66 -15.85
N THR A 90 -19.66 1.35 -16.90
CA THR A 90 -21.04 1.36 -17.38
C THR A 90 -21.20 0.28 -18.46
N PRO A 91 -22.28 -0.53 -18.44
CA PRO A 91 -22.56 -1.46 -19.52
C PRO A 91 -23.01 -0.70 -20.78
N PRO A 92 -22.75 -1.24 -21.98
CA PRO A 92 -23.23 -0.65 -23.23
C PRO A 92 -24.75 -0.42 -23.20
N GLY A 93 -25.19 0.76 -23.60
CA GLY A 93 -26.61 1.13 -23.64
C GLY A 93 -27.21 1.62 -22.31
N PHE A 94 -26.42 1.66 -21.24
CA PHE A 94 -26.85 2.18 -19.92
C PHE A 94 -25.87 3.27 -19.43
N PRO A 95 -25.84 4.44 -20.10
CA PRO A 95 -25.01 5.56 -19.65
C PRO A 95 -25.53 6.13 -18.33
N LEU A 96 -24.62 6.69 -17.53
CA LEU A 96 -25.01 7.53 -16.41
C LEU A 96 -25.62 8.83 -16.92
N THR A 97 -26.60 9.35 -16.19
CA THR A 97 -27.27 10.61 -16.52
C THR A 97 -27.17 11.58 -15.35
N LYS A 98 -26.97 12.86 -15.69
CA LYS A 98 -27.07 14.02 -14.80
C LYS A 98 -28.55 14.42 -14.64
N GLN A 99 -28.78 15.53 -13.96
CA GLN A 99 -30.05 16.26 -13.97
C GLN A 99 -30.54 16.47 -15.41
N ASP A 100 -31.87 16.52 -15.56
CA ASP A 100 -32.56 16.62 -16.85
C ASP A 100 -32.27 15.47 -17.84
N HIS A 101 -31.85 14.30 -17.33
CA HIS A 101 -31.50 13.11 -18.11
C HIS A 101 -30.36 13.29 -19.11
N VAL A 102 -29.53 14.32 -18.92
CA VAL A 102 -28.36 14.57 -19.77
C VAL A 102 -27.31 13.49 -19.51
N GLU A 103 -26.93 12.75 -20.54
CA GLU A 103 -25.91 11.70 -20.40
C GLU A 103 -24.56 12.29 -19.97
N PHE A 104 -23.81 11.52 -19.17
CA PHE A 104 -22.45 11.86 -18.79
C PHE A 104 -21.57 11.92 -20.05
N SER A 105 -20.81 12.99 -20.18
CA SER A 105 -19.69 13.09 -21.13
C SER A 105 -18.49 12.25 -20.64
N MET A 106 -17.48 12.10 -21.49
CA MET A 106 -16.24 11.44 -21.09
C MET A 106 -15.55 12.19 -19.94
N ASP A 107 -15.57 13.52 -19.96
CA ASP A 107 -14.99 14.35 -18.90
C ASP A 107 -15.74 14.19 -17.58
N ASP A 108 -17.08 14.07 -17.63
CA ASP A 108 -17.89 13.80 -16.43
C ASP A 108 -17.55 12.43 -15.82
N LEU A 109 -17.35 11.39 -16.66
CA LEU A 109 -16.97 10.05 -16.20
C LEU A 109 -15.56 10.04 -15.61
N TRP A 110 -14.62 10.75 -16.21
CA TRP A 110 -13.27 10.89 -15.68
C TRP A 110 -13.27 11.63 -14.34
N GLN A 111 -13.99 12.75 -14.25
CA GLN A 111 -14.15 13.51 -13.02
C GLN A 111 -14.79 12.64 -11.92
N LEU A 112 -15.84 11.89 -12.24
CA LEU A 112 -16.48 10.97 -11.32
C LEU A 112 -15.48 9.92 -10.79
N ASP A 113 -14.74 9.27 -11.69
CA ASP A 113 -13.78 8.22 -11.31
C ASP A 113 -12.68 8.75 -10.36
N GLU A 114 -12.19 9.97 -10.59
CA GLU A 114 -11.23 10.63 -9.70
C GLU A 114 -11.83 10.99 -8.33
N ILE A 115 -13.09 11.47 -8.30
CA ILE A 115 -13.80 11.73 -7.03
C ILE A 115 -13.96 10.42 -6.24
N LEU A 116 -14.33 9.32 -6.90
CA LEU A 116 -14.51 8.01 -6.26
C LEU A 116 -13.21 7.46 -5.67
N LYS A 117 -12.05 7.74 -6.29
CA LYS A 117 -10.72 7.39 -5.73
C LYS A 117 -10.34 8.22 -4.50
N ASN A 118 -10.90 9.41 -4.34
CA ASN A 118 -10.58 10.30 -3.21
C ASN A 118 -11.33 9.88 -1.93
N ARG A 119 -10.72 8.99 -1.13
CA ARG A 119 -11.25 8.57 0.19
C ARG A 119 -11.31 9.69 1.23
N SER A 120 -10.47 10.71 1.10
CA SER A 120 -10.46 11.90 1.96
C SER A 120 -11.45 12.97 1.50
N SER A 121 -12.36 12.64 0.58
CA SER A 121 -13.38 13.58 0.10
C SER A 121 -14.24 14.09 1.25
N VAL A 122 -14.63 15.36 1.15
CA VAL A 122 -15.58 15.99 2.08
C VAL A 122 -16.91 15.25 2.15
N LEU A 123 -17.28 14.51 1.10
CA LEU A 123 -18.49 13.67 1.02
C LEU A 123 -18.61 12.64 2.15
N HIS A 124 -17.51 12.31 2.85
CA HIS A 124 -17.54 11.48 4.05
C HIS A 124 -18.40 12.11 5.18
N HIS A 125 -18.31 13.43 5.34
CA HIS A 125 -18.86 14.16 6.49
C HIS A 125 -20.25 14.73 6.24
N TYR A 126 -20.70 14.77 4.99
CA TYR A 126 -21.99 15.36 4.61
C TYR A 126 -23.03 14.29 4.30
N SER A 127 -24.24 14.48 4.83
CA SER A 127 -25.44 13.83 4.31
C SER A 127 -25.79 14.40 2.93
N TYR A 128 -26.65 13.74 2.17
CA TYR A 128 -27.07 14.30 0.89
C TYR A 128 -27.85 15.61 1.10
N GLU A 129 -28.67 15.69 2.15
CA GLU A 129 -29.46 16.87 2.50
C GLU A 129 -28.59 18.11 2.77
N ASP A 130 -27.38 17.90 3.31
CA ASP A 130 -26.40 18.97 3.51
C ASP A 130 -25.74 19.42 2.19
N ILE A 131 -25.66 18.51 1.21
CA ILE A 131 -25.08 18.78 -0.12
C ILE A 131 -26.08 19.53 -1.00
N ASP A 132 -27.35 19.13 -0.96
CA ASP A 132 -28.45 19.75 -1.71
C ASP A 132 -28.98 21.04 -1.04
N GLY A 133 -28.57 21.31 0.20
CA GLY A 133 -28.96 22.51 0.94
C GLY A 133 -30.39 22.47 1.48
N SER A 134 -30.98 21.28 1.62
CA SER A 134 -32.33 21.08 2.17
C SER A 134 -32.36 21.06 3.71
N ASN A 135 -31.21 20.80 4.35
CA ASN A 135 -31.03 20.96 5.80
C ASN A 135 -30.71 22.42 6.20
N ASN A 136 -31.73 23.28 6.26
CA ASN A 136 -31.62 24.58 6.95
C ASN A 136 -31.89 24.43 8.45
N GLN A 137 -31.06 23.66 9.18
CA GLN A 137 -31.08 23.75 10.63
C GLN A 137 -30.25 24.95 11.10
N GLU A 138 -30.95 25.86 11.78
CA GLU A 138 -30.51 27.10 12.40
C GLU A 138 -29.21 26.95 13.19
N LEU A 139 -28.07 27.06 12.51
CA LEU A 139 -26.85 27.59 13.09
C LEU A 139 -26.69 29.00 12.53
N ASP A 140 -26.88 29.96 13.43
CA ASP A 140 -26.83 31.39 13.21
C ASP A 140 -25.60 31.78 12.37
N ALA A 141 -25.88 32.51 11.28
CA ALA A 141 -24.96 33.06 10.28
C ALA A 141 -24.27 32.07 9.31
N VAL A 142 -24.94 31.74 8.19
CA VAL A 142 -24.56 32.11 6.79
C VAL A 142 -25.48 31.37 5.81
N SER A 143 -26.01 32.13 4.87
CA SER A 143 -26.87 31.73 3.75
C SER A 143 -26.37 30.52 2.94
N GLY A 144 -27.22 29.49 2.81
CA GLY A 144 -27.69 28.87 1.54
C GLY A 144 -26.70 28.41 0.45
N ALA A 145 -25.39 28.46 0.66
CA ALA A 145 -24.41 28.01 -0.30
C ALA A 145 -23.81 26.68 0.17
N THR A 146 -24.05 25.61 -0.60
CA THR A 146 -23.25 24.39 -0.53
C THR A 146 -21.77 24.81 -0.48
N PRO A 147 -20.99 24.41 0.55
CA PRO A 147 -19.61 24.85 0.69
C PRO A 147 -18.84 24.60 -0.62
N THR A 148 -18.03 25.55 -1.06
CA THR A 148 -17.27 25.45 -2.33
C THR A 148 -16.49 24.12 -2.44
N GLU A 149 -16.06 23.59 -1.30
CA GLU A 149 -15.39 22.29 -1.18
C GLU A 149 -16.29 21.11 -1.61
N VAL A 150 -17.58 21.14 -1.25
CA VAL A 150 -18.57 20.12 -1.65
C VAL A 150 -18.88 20.25 -3.14
N HIS A 151 -19.01 21.46 -3.68
CA HIS A 151 -19.21 21.67 -5.11
C HIS A 151 -18.05 21.10 -5.94
N ASN A 152 -16.81 21.21 -5.46
CA ASN A 152 -15.64 20.64 -6.12
C ASN A 152 -15.51 19.12 -5.95
N ALA A 153 -16.24 18.54 -4.99
CA ALA A 153 -16.25 17.10 -4.71
C ALA A 153 -17.38 16.35 -5.44
N VAL A 154 -18.11 17.01 -6.35
CA VAL A 154 -19.18 16.38 -7.13
C VAL A 154 -19.07 16.70 -8.63
N VAL A 155 -19.62 15.82 -9.47
CA VAL A 155 -19.84 16.15 -10.89
C VAL A 155 -20.99 17.16 -10.99
N LYS A 156 -20.78 18.25 -11.73
CA LYS A 156 -21.79 19.29 -11.90
C LYS A 156 -23.07 18.71 -12.51
N GLY A 157 -24.20 18.94 -11.86
CA GLY A 157 -25.50 18.39 -12.27
C GLY A 157 -25.70 16.92 -11.89
N ALA A 158 -24.80 16.30 -11.13
CA ALA A 158 -24.94 14.93 -10.64
C ALA A 158 -24.43 14.77 -9.20
N ALA A 159 -24.75 15.73 -8.33
CA ALA A 159 -24.34 15.71 -6.93
C ALA A 159 -24.84 14.45 -6.20
N TYR A 160 -26.13 14.12 -6.33
CA TYR A 160 -26.71 12.91 -5.75
C TYR A 160 -26.01 11.64 -6.22
N THR A 161 -25.93 11.43 -7.55
CA THR A 161 -25.28 10.25 -8.13
C THR A 161 -23.82 10.14 -7.68
N THR A 162 -23.09 11.26 -7.63
CA THR A 162 -21.69 11.28 -7.19
C THR A 162 -21.57 10.89 -5.72
N TRP A 163 -22.40 11.47 -4.85
CA TRP A 163 -22.42 11.15 -3.43
C TRP A 163 -22.79 9.69 -3.18
N VAL A 164 -23.88 9.20 -3.79
CA VAL A 164 -24.32 7.79 -3.65
C VAL A 164 -23.21 6.82 -4.04
N LEU A 165 -22.59 7.01 -5.21
CA LEU A 165 -21.49 6.16 -5.66
C LEU A 165 -20.29 6.26 -4.73
N TRP A 166 -19.94 7.45 -4.25
CA TRP A 166 -18.83 7.65 -3.33
C TRP A 166 -19.08 6.88 -2.02
N ARG A 167 -20.29 6.94 -1.45
CA ARG A 167 -20.68 6.19 -0.26
C ARG A 167 -20.62 4.67 -0.49
N TRP A 168 -21.05 4.20 -1.66
CA TRP A 168 -20.96 2.78 -2.01
C TRP A 168 -19.51 2.29 -2.12
N VAL A 169 -18.59 3.09 -2.66
CA VAL A 169 -17.21 2.63 -2.90
C VAL A 169 -16.27 2.82 -1.72
N ASN A 170 -16.53 3.82 -0.87
CA ASN A 170 -15.65 4.20 0.25
C ASN A 170 -16.29 3.98 1.62
N GLY A 171 -17.56 3.57 1.68
CA GLY A 171 -18.28 3.28 2.92
C GLY A 171 -17.98 1.90 3.47
N ASP A 172 -19.03 1.25 3.98
CA ASP A 172 -18.98 0.00 4.74
C ASP A 172 -18.42 -1.21 3.98
N ILE A 173 -18.44 -1.17 2.65
CA ILE A 173 -17.88 -2.22 1.81
C ILE A 173 -16.39 -2.38 2.06
N THR A 174 -15.67 -1.29 2.34
CA THR A 174 -14.20 -1.27 2.48
C THR A 174 -13.74 -2.26 3.54
N ASP A 175 -14.31 -2.17 4.75
CA ASP A 175 -13.95 -3.04 5.87
C ASP A 175 -14.31 -4.51 5.59
N LYS A 176 -15.40 -4.75 4.88
CA LYS A 176 -15.82 -6.11 4.49
C LYS A 176 -14.85 -6.71 3.46
N LEU A 177 -14.37 -5.91 2.51
CA LEU A 177 -13.36 -6.35 1.54
C LEU A 177 -12.02 -6.64 2.22
N ILE A 178 -11.59 -5.79 3.17
CA ILE A 178 -10.35 -6.02 3.93
C ILE A 178 -10.45 -7.32 4.73
N ARG A 179 -11.55 -7.55 5.45
CA ARG A 179 -11.78 -8.83 6.17
C ARG A 179 -11.76 -10.03 5.22
N MET A 180 -12.37 -9.90 4.04
CA MET A 180 -12.33 -10.94 3.03
C MET A 180 -10.90 -11.20 2.52
N THR A 181 -10.06 -10.18 2.45
CA THR A 181 -8.63 -10.32 2.12
C THR A 181 -7.87 -11.04 3.22
N GLU A 182 -8.12 -10.70 4.48
CA GLU A 182 -7.56 -11.40 5.64
C GLU A 182 -7.94 -12.89 5.65
N GLU A 183 -9.22 -13.21 5.38
CA GLU A 183 -9.70 -14.61 5.26
C GLU A 183 -9.04 -15.39 4.11
N ASN A 184 -8.62 -14.70 3.05
CA ASN A 184 -7.96 -15.32 1.89
C ASN A 184 -6.43 -15.20 1.94
N SER A 185 -5.89 -14.60 3.00
CA SER A 185 -4.45 -14.43 3.14
C SER A 185 -3.77 -15.76 3.38
N SER A 186 -2.77 -16.01 2.53
CA SER A 186 -1.96 -17.21 2.51
C SER A 186 -0.50 -16.81 2.36
N PRO A 187 0.46 -17.68 2.68
CA PRO A 187 1.87 -17.38 2.46
C PRO A 187 2.21 -16.95 1.02
N ALA A 188 1.50 -17.49 0.03
CA ALA A 188 1.65 -17.09 -1.38
C ALA A 188 1.16 -15.65 -1.62
N PHE A 189 0.01 -15.28 -1.07
CA PHE A 189 -0.52 -13.91 -1.15
C PHE A 189 0.39 -12.90 -0.45
N VAL A 190 0.88 -13.24 0.74
CA VAL A 190 1.79 -12.38 1.50
C VAL A 190 3.10 -12.13 0.75
N ARG A 191 3.70 -13.17 0.14
CA ARG A 191 4.90 -12.99 -0.71
C ARG A 191 4.61 -12.10 -1.91
N HIS A 192 3.45 -12.27 -2.54
CA HIS A 192 3.03 -11.39 -3.63
C HIS A 192 2.94 -9.92 -3.17
N CYS A 193 2.37 -9.69 -1.99
CA CYS A 193 2.27 -8.36 -1.39
C CYS A 193 3.65 -7.74 -1.08
N LEU A 194 4.61 -8.50 -0.55
CA LEU A 194 5.99 -8.03 -0.33
C LEU A 194 6.72 -7.62 -1.62
N GLN A 195 6.35 -8.25 -2.75
CA GLN A 195 6.91 -7.96 -4.07
C GLN A 195 6.15 -6.85 -4.82
N SER A 196 5.09 -6.31 -4.23
CA SER A 196 4.26 -5.29 -4.85
C SER A 196 4.96 -3.94 -4.90
N ARG A 197 4.62 -3.12 -5.91
CA ARG A 197 4.98 -1.69 -5.91
C ARG A 197 4.05 -0.85 -5.05
N ASP A 198 2.94 -1.44 -4.62
CA ASP A 198 2.00 -0.81 -3.71
C ASP A 198 2.52 -0.95 -2.27
N GLN A 199 3.00 0.16 -1.69
CA GLN A 199 3.53 0.21 -0.32
C GLN A 199 2.54 -0.29 0.72
N ARG A 200 1.24 -0.20 0.45
CA ARG A 200 0.18 -0.60 1.37
C ARG A 200 0.03 -2.11 1.41
N GLN A 201 0.31 -2.78 0.29
CA GLN A 201 0.39 -4.23 0.25
C GLN A 201 1.63 -4.71 1.00
N ILE A 202 2.76 -4.00 0.85
CA ILE A 202 3.97 -4.32 1.62
C ILE A 202 3.72 -4.13 3.12
N GLU A 203 3.10 -3.02 3.53
CA GLU A 203 2.71 -2.74 4.92
C GLU A 203 1.82 -3.87 5.47
N TYR A 204 0.73 -4.20 4.75
CA TYR A 204 -0.15 -5.31 5.10
C TYR A 204 0.61 -6.62 5.30
N ALA A 205 1.54 -6.94 4.39
CA ALA A 205 2.33 -8.15 4.51
C ALA A 205 3.22 -8.13 5.76
N LEU A 206 3.93 -7.03 6.01
CA LEU A 206 4.80 -6.89 7.19
C LEU A 206 4.01 -6.99 8.51
N GLU A 207 2.79 -6.48 8.56
CA GLU A 207 1.91 -6.64 9.72
C GLU A 207 1.40 -8.08 9.85
N TYR A 208 1.03 -8.72 8.73
CA TYR A 208 0.51 -10.08 8.72
C TYR A 208 1.56 -11.13 9.14
N ILE A 209 2.81 -10.99 8.71
CA ILE A 209 3.84 -12.01 8.96
C ILE A 209 4.24 -12.15 10.43
N GLY A 210 3.98 -11.15 11.27
CA GLY A 210 4.37 -11.18 12.69
C GLY A 210 5.86 -11.44 12.85
N SER A 211 6.24 -12.54 13.51
CA SER A 211 7.65 -13.00 13.66
C SER A 211 7.94 -14.30 12.90
N ASP A 212 7.12 -14.66 11.91
CA ASP A 212 7.25 -15.92 11.18
C ASP A 212 8.50 -15.92 10.27
N PRO A 213 9.51 -16.78 10.52
CA PRO A 213 10.78 -16.75 9.80
C PRO A 213 10.67 -17.21 8.34
N GLN A 214 9.55 -17.79 7.90
CA GLN A 214 9.44 -18.27 6.51
C GLN A 214 9.52 -17.15 5.46
N PHE A 215 9.33 -15.89 5.88
CA PHE A 215 9.29 -14.71 5.02
C PHE A 215 10.60 -13.91 5.00
N LEU A 216 11.63 -14.32 5.76
CA LEU A 216 12.88 -13.57 5.90
C LEU A 216 13.50 -13.16 4.57
N GLU A 217 13.71 -14.11 3.67
CA GLU A 217 14.29 -13.82 2.35
C GLU A 217 13.41 -12.87 1.54
N SER A 218 12.09 -13.04 1.58
CA SER A 218 11.17 -12.16 0.86
C SER A 218 11.16 -10.74 1.41
N VAL A 219 11.38 -10.55 2.71
CA VAL A 219 11.55 -9.21 3.30
C VAL A 219 12.89 -8.61 2.91
N TYR A 220 14.00 -9.37 2.99
CA TYR A 220 15.31 -8.92 2.54
C TYR A 220 15.31 -8.47 1.07
N GLU A 221 14.71 -9.26 0.18
CA GLU A 221 14.56 -8.94 -1.25
C GLU A 221 13.76 -7.67 -1.51
N ALA A 222 12.81 -7.34 -0.63
CA ALA A 222 11.90 -6.21 -0.78
C ALA A 222 12.39 -4.91 -0.11
N LEU A 223 13.46 -4.93 0.70
CA LEU A 223 13.93 -3.75 1.44
C LEU A 223 14.15 -2.51 0.54
N ASP A 224 14.73 -2.73 -0.64
CA ASP A 224 15.14 -1.64 -1.53
C ASP A 224 13.98 -0.89 -2.17
N GLN A 225 12.78 -1.46 -2.20
CA GLN A 225 11.58 -0.84 -2.81
C GLN A 225 10.60 -0.27 -1.78
N MET A 226 10.77 -0.58 -0.49
CA MET A 226 9.91 -0.11 0.59
C MET A 226 10.01 1.41 0.78
N ASP A 227 8.98 2.09 1.26
CA ASP A 227 9.10 3.46 1.75
C ASP A 227 9.69 3.52 3.17
N TYR A 228 9.78 4.72 3.76
CA TYR A 228 10.33 4.88 5.11
C TYR A 228 9.53 4.09 6.18
N GLY A 229 8.19 4.10 6.11
CA GLY A 229 7.34 3.42 7.09
C GLY A 229 7.55 1.92 7.04
N ASN A 230 7.53 1.36 5.83
CA ASN A 230 7.76 -0.06 5.61
C ASN A 230 9.18 -0.51 5.95
N ILE A 231 10.20 0.33 5.74
CA ILE A 231 11.56 0.02 6.19
C ILE A 231 11.60 -0.13 7.71
N VAL A 232 10.93 0.73 8.47
CA VAL A 232 10.91 0.63 9.94
C VAL A 232 10.29 -0.70 10.39
N LEU A 233 9.17 -1.09 9.79
CA LEU A 233 8.51 -2.38 10.06
C LEU A 233 9.41 -3.57 9.67
N ALA A 234 10.03 -3.52 8.49
CA ALA A 234 10.91 -4.58 8.00
C ALA A 234 12.16 -4.74 8.86
N VAL A 235 12.80 -3.64 9.26
CA VAL A 235 13.97 -3.66 10.17
C VAL A 235 13.58 -4.28 11.52
N GLN A 236 12.42 -3.91 12.08
CA GLN A 236 11.92 -4.51 13.32
C GLN A 236 11.60 -6.01 13.19
N TYR A 237 11.11 -6.45 12.03
CA TYR A 237 10.88 -7.86 11.75
C TYR A 237 12.20 -8.64 11.63
N LEU A 238 13.14 -8.12 10.83
CA LEU A 238 14.43 -8.79 10.57
C LEU A 238 15.29 -8.88 11.83
N SER A 239 15.25 -7.85 12.69
CA SER A 239 16.01 -7.80 13.94
C SER A 239 15.61 -8.94 14.88
N GLN A 240 14.31 -9.26 14.95
CA GLN A 240 13.80 -10.35 15.80
C GLN A 240 14.29 -11.74 15.36
N ALA A 241 14.65 -11.90 14.09
CA ALA A 241 15.05 -13.17 13.54
C ALA A 241 16.57 -13.35 13.51
N ASP A 242 17.31 -12.33 13.06
CA ASP A 242 18.76 -12.38 12.90
C ASP A 242 19.38 -10.97 12.88
N ASP A 243 19.60 -10.41 14.07
CA ASP A 243 20.24 -9.09 14.25
C ASP A 243 21.64 -9.02 13.63
N VAL A 244 22.40 -10.13 13.61
CA VAL A 244 23.76 -10.14 13.07
C VAL A 244 23.72 -9.98 11.56
N ARG A 245 22.85 -10.73 10.87
CA ARG A 245 22.66 -10.58 9.42
C ARG A 245 22.16 -9.18 9.08
N LEU A 246 21.24 -8.63 9.87
CA LEU A 246 20.74 -7.26 9.69
C LEU A 246 21.86 -6.22 9.84
N ALA A 247 22.70 -6.34 10.86
CA ALA A 247 23.88 -5.48 11.03
C ALA A 247 24.85 -5.57 9.83
N GLY A 248 24.98 -6.74 9.22
CA GLY A 248 25.80 -6.95 8.03
C GLY A 248 25.34 -6.19 6.78
N LEU A 249 24.11 -5.66 6.77
CA LEU A 249 23.58 -4.85 5.67
C LEU A 249 23.98 -3.38 5.73
N VAL A 250 24.52 -2.91 6.85
CA VAL A 250 24.92 -1.50 7.02
C VAL A 250 26.04 -1.17 6.02
N GLY A 251 25.84 -0.09 5.27
CA GLY A 251 26.74 0.33 4.18
C GLY A 251 26.72 -0.58 2.94
N GLN A 252 25.81 -1.56 2.86
CA GLN A 252 25.63 -2.47 1.71
C GLN A 252 24.27 -2.30 1.03
N THR A 253 23.37 -1.54 1.63
CA THR A 253 22.01 -1.26 1.15
C THR A 253 21.86 0.23 0.83
N PRO A 254 20.78 0.67 0.15
CA PRO A 254 20.51 2.08 -0.04
C PRO A 254 20.56 2.83 1.29
N GLN A 255 21.14 4.03 1.28
CA GLN A 255 21.43 4.82 2.50
C GLN A 255 20.24 4.90 3.45
N ARG A 256 19.03 5.14 2.94
CA ARG A 256 17.78 5.18 3.72
C ARG A 256 17.51 3.92 4.56
N VAL A 257 17.86 2.74 4.06
CA VAL A 257 17.70 1.45 4.75
C VAL A 257 18.78 1.32 5.82
N SER A 258 20.04 1.50 5.42
CA SER A 258 21.21 1.39 6.27
C SER A 258 21.15 2.37 7.47
N GLU A 259 20.71 3.61 7.26
CA GLU A 259 20.47 4.58 8.33
C GLU A 259 19.36 4.13 9.30
N GLN A 260 18.28 3.50 8.81
CA GLN A 260 17.24 2.95 9.69
C GLN A 260 17.73 1.77 10.51
N ILE A 261 18.59 0.91 9.95
CA ILE A 261 19.20 -0.22 10.68
C ILE A 261 20.04 0.31 11.85
N VAL A 262 20.95 1.27 11.59
CA VAL A 262 21.78 1.86 12.64
C VAL A 262 20.93 2.56 13.71
N LYS A 263 19.90 3.31 13.30
CA LYS A 263 18.95 3.97 14.21
C LYS A 263 18.13 2.97 15.03
N HIS A 264 17.83 1.78 14.50
CA HIS A 264 17.17 0.73 15.25
C HIS A 264 18.07 0.21 16.36
N PHE A 265 19.31 -0.14 16.04
CA PHE A 265 20.28 -0.63 17.02
C PHE A 265 20.67 0.42 18.06
N SER A 266 20.77 1.70 17.69
CA SER A 266 21.10 2.78 18.63
C SER A 266 20.08 2.91 19.76
N LYS A 267 18.81 2.54 19.53
CA LYS A 267 17.76 2.53 20.57
C LYS A 267 17.89 1.38 21.56
N GLN A 268 18.75 0.42 21.28
CA GLN A 268 18.98 -0.80 22.07
C GLN A 268 20.39 -0.80 22.69
N ALA A 269 20.99 0.38 22.86
CA ALA A 269 22.30 0.53 23.48
C ALA A 269 22.35 -0.19 24.84
N GLY A 270 23.41 -0.96 25.07
CA GLY A 270 23.59 -1.77 26.28
C GLY A 270 22.84 -3.11 26.31
N THR A 271 21.93 -3.39 25.38
CA THR A 271 21.23 -4.70 25.30
C THR A 271 21.63 -5.55 24.10
N LEU A 272 22.37 -4.99 23.14
CA LEU A 272 22.84 -5.72 21.95
C LEU A 272 23.87 -6.79 22.32
N SER A 273 23.87 -7.89 21.57
CA SER A 273 24.88 -8.94 21.70
C SER A 273 26.24 -8.47 21.17
N SER A 274 27.31 -9.09 21.66
CA SER A 274 28.68 -8.82 21.18
C SER A 274 28.83 -9.08 19.68
N ASP A 275 28.11 -10.06 19.14
CA ASP A 275 28.21 -10.44 17.73
C ASP A 275 27.67 -9.34 16.81
N VAL A 276 26.53 -8.73 17.19
CA VAL A 276 25.96 -7.58 16.47
C VAL A 276 26.93 -6.40 16.49
N LEU A 277 27.49 -6.08 17.65
CA LEU A 277 28.46 -5.00 17.80
C LEU A 277 29.72 -5.26 16.98
N HIS A 278 30.22 -6.50 16.96
CA HIS A 278 31.36 -6.90 16.12
C HIS A 278 31.07 -6.81 14.63
N GLU A 279 29.85 -7.15 14.20
CA GLU A 279 29.44 -7.00 12.81
C GLU A 279 29.37 -5.52 12.42
N LEU A 280 28.72 -4.66 13.23
CA LEU A 280 28.68 -3.21 13.00
C LEU A 280 30.08 -2.59 12.93
N VAL A 281 31.00 -3.00 13.82
CA VAL A 281 32.41 -2.56 13.76
C VAL A 281 33.07 -2.95 12.45
N SER A 282 32.73 -4.11 11.87
CA SER A 282 33.26 -4.56 10.57
C SER A 282 32.77 -3.71 9.41
N ARG A 283 31.61 -3.05 9.57
CA ARG A 283 30.96 -2.19 8.57
C ARG A 283 31.36 -0.72 8.63
N LEU A 284 32.07 -0.29 9.68
CA LEU A 284 32.53 1.09 9.85
C LEU A 284 33.18 1.72 8.60
N PRO A 285 34.03 1.02 7.83
CA PRO A 285 34.64 1.60 6.62
C PRO A 285 33.66 1.90 5.48
N GLN A 286 32.49 1.25 5.46
CA GLN A 286 31.48 1.41 4.42
C GLN A 286 30.36 2.38 4.81
N MET A 287 30.34 2.83 6.07
CA MET A 287 29.30 3.74 6.58
C MET A 287 29.46 5.17 6.06
N SER A 288 28.32 5.80 5.82
CA SER A 288 28.21 7.26 5.72
C SER A 288 28.58 7.94 7.05
N TYR A 289 28.74 9.26 7.02
CA TYR A 289 29.06 10.02 8.23
C TYR A 289 28.01 9.86 9.34
N TYR A 290 26.71 9.88 8.99
CA TYR A 290 25.65 9.74 9.98
C TYR A 290 25.68 8.36 10.65
N GLU A 291 25.75 7.30 9.84
CA GLU A 291 25.79 5.91 10.33
C GLU A 291 27.01 5.65 11.21
N LEU A 292 28.17 6.18 10.81
CA LEU A 292 29.40 6.09 11.59
C LEU A 292 29.26 6.84 12.91
N TYR A 293 28.75 8.08 12.88
CA TYR A 293 28.53 8.88 14.08
C TYR A 293 27.64 8.14 15.07
N THR A 294 26.48 7.66 14.63
CA THR A 294 25.52 6.95 15.48
C THR A 294 26.06 5.59 15.97
N SER A 295 26.84 4.89 15.16
CA SER A 295 27.45 3.62 15.58
C SER A 295 28.53 3.82 16.65
N LEU A 296 29.36 4.87 16.53
CA LEU A 296 30.36 5.19 17.54
C LEU A 296 29.71 5.61 18.87
N ASP A 297 28.64 6.40 18.83
CA ASP A 297 27.85 6.73 20.02
C ASP A 297 27.28 5.45 20.66
N LEU A 298 26.70 4.54 19.86
CA LEU A 298 26.20 3.25 20.33
C LEU A 298 27.30 2.41 21.03
N PHE A 299 28.53 2.41 20.52
CA PHE A 299 29.63 1.66 21.13
C PHE A 299 30.05 2.25 22.48
N ASP A 300 30.08 3.58 22.59
CA ASP A 300 30.35 4.28 23.84
C ASP A 300 29.24 4.01 24.87
N ASP A 301 27.97 4.16 24.48
CA ASP A 301 26.80 3.90 25.33
C ASP A 301 26.73 2.44 25.78
N SER A 302 27.18 1.50 24.95
CA SER A 302 27.26 0.07 25.29
C SER A 302 28.55 -0.29 26.04
N SER A 303 29.43 0.66 26.33
CA SER A 303 30.76 0.44 26.92
C SER A 303 31.60 -0.62 26.17
N PHE A 304 31.36 -0.81 24.88
CA PHE A 304 31.91 -1.92 24.10
C PHE A 304 33.38 -1.68 23.74
N SER A 305 34.26 -2.65 24.02
CA SER A 305 35.69 -2.60 23.68
C SER A 305 36.15 -3.83 22.93
N SER A 306 36.98 -3.62 21.91
CA SER A 306 37.78 -4.68 21.32
C SER A 306 38.99 -4.11 20.58
N GLU A 307 40.01 -4.94 20.35
CA GLU A 307 41.11 -4.57 19.44
C GLU A 307 40.59 -4.27 18.04
N LYS A 308 39.50 -4.94 17.62
CA LYS A 308 38.87 -4.76 16.32
C LYS A 308 38.27 -3.35 16.14
N ILE A 309 37.59 -2.80 17.15
CA ILE A 309 37.09 -1.42 17.09
C ILE A 309 38.25 -0.42 17.10
N GLN A 310 39.26 -0.62 17.94
CA GLN A 310 40.45 0.24 17.96
C GLN A 310 41.13 0.28 16.58
N TRP A 311 41.32 -0.89 15.97
CA TRP A 311 41.87 -1.00 14.62
C TRP A 311 41.01 -0.28 13.59
N ASN A 312 39.72 -0.63 13.48
CA ASN A 312 38.85 -0.06 12.45
C ASN A 312 38.66 1.46 12.61
N VAL A 313 38.53 1.97 13.83
CA VAL A 313 38.45 3.42 14.09
C VAL A 313 39.79 4.10 13.80
N SER A 314 40.93 3.47 14.09
CA SER A 314 42.25 4.03 13.78
C SER A 314 42.44 4.27 12.28
N VAL A 315 41.98 3.34 11.44
CA VAL A 315 42.01 3.48 9.97
C VAL A 315 41.19 4.70 9.53
N LEU A 316 40.04 4.93 10.17
CA LEU A 316 39.14 6.04 9.84
C LEU A 316 39.72 7.42 10.18
N THR A 317 40.69 7.52 11.10
CA THR A 317 41.35 8.80 11.42
C THR A 317 42.10 9.42 10.24
N ASN A 318 42.40 8.62 9.21
CA ASN A 318 43.02 9.02 7.95
C ASN A 318 42.04 9.01 6.77
N SER A 319 40.73 8.98 7.03
CA SER A 319 39.70 9.03 6.00
C SER A 319 39.84 10.29 5.14
N PRO A 320 39.62 10.21 3.80
CA PRO A 320 39.58 11.40 2.94
C PRO A 320 38.41 12.33 3.29
N ASN A 321 37.39 11.82 3.99
CA ASN A 321 36.31 12.65 4.51
C ASN A 321 36.74 13.29 5.86
N PRO A 322 36.90 14.63 5.92
CA PRO A 322 37.41 15.30 7.12
C PRO A 322 36.46 15.18 8.31
N PHE A 323 35.16 15.03 8.09
CA PHE A 323 34.18 14.86 9.16
C PHE A 323 34.31 13.48 9.81
N ILE A 324 34.48 12.43 9.00
CA ILE A 324 34.74 11.07 9.48
C ILE A 324 36.07 11.01 10.24
N ALA A 325 37.14 11.56 9.64
CA ALA A 325 38.47 11.57 10.26
C ALA A 325 38.48 12.29 11.61
N ARG A 326 37.75 13.42 11.72
CA ARG A 326 37.58 14.15 12.97
C ARG A 326 36.80 13.33 14.00
N ARG A 327 35.64 12.79 13.64
CA ARG A 327 34.81 12.00 14.59
C ARG A 327 35.54 10.76 15.11
N ALA A 328 36.32 10.08 14.26
CA ALA A 328 37.17 8.97 14.65
C ALA A 328 38.28 9.38 15.65
N LYS A 329 38.89 10.55 15.47
CA LYS A 329 39.87 11.09 16.44
C LYS A 329 39.23 11.44 17.78
N GLU A 330 38.04 12.04 17.74
CA GLU A 330 37.26 12.37 18.95
C GLU A 330 36.94 11.11 19.76
N TYR A 331 36.57 10.01 19.10
CA TYR A 331 36.30 8.73 19.76
C TYR A 331 37.48 8.26 20.63
N PHE A 332 38.72 8.36 20.16
CA PHE A 332 39.89 8.03 20.99
C PHE A 332 40.11 8.99 22.17
N GLN A 333 39.66 10.25 22.07
CA GLN A 333 39.83 11.25 23.12
C GLN A 333 38.79 11.12 24.22
N THR A 334 37.55 10.78 23.87
CA THR A 334 36.43 10.66 24.82
C THR A 334 36.34 9.29 25.47
N SER A 335 36.66 8.22 24.75
CA SER A 335 36.45 6.85 25.25
C SER A 335 37.57 6.34 26.16
N GLY A 336 38.59 7.15 26.47
CA GLY A 336 39.59 6.90 27.52
C GLY A 336 40.20 5.49 27.47
N ARG A 337 40.60 5.03 26.28
CA ARG A 337 41.28 3.74 26.05
C ARG A 337 42.59 3.95 25.32
#